data_AF-A0A414LXC0-F1
#
_entry.id   AF-A0A414LXC0-F1
#
_cell.length_a   1.000
_cell.length_b   1.000
_cell.length_c   1.000
_cell.angle_alpha   90.00
_cell.angle_beta   90.00
_cell.angle_gamma   90.00
#
_symmetry.space_group_name_H-M   'P 1'
#
loop_
_entity.id
_entity.type
_entity.pdbx_description
1 polymer ?
#
loop_
_entity_poly.entity_id
_entity_poly.type
_entity_poly.pdbx_seq_one_letter_code
_entity_poly.pdbx_strand_id
1 'polypeptide(L)'
;MNVEFFLAIYVILIIIAIILEVYLLANDKYRYVRVSINHLSTVLQRNENIDTINLMAKELNRLYTEYVREYAKFKKFYPNIIVWLDAIIFRLDTYKKISQILIDKSSIIKDARDLLEKERPFYQCNEYQQEILNDVTKLKNGDNSIVVKNILDRIITEFIRQNHDNTRNRILNSVSLIIGITGILVSVIMACVP
;
A
#
# COMPACT_ATOMS: atom_id res chain seq x y z
N MET A 1 -19.95 28.31 -31.22
CA MET A 1 -19.41 28.44 -29.85
C MET A 1 -17.98 28.93 -29.99
N ASN A 2 -17.58 29.99 -29.28
CA ASN A 2 -16.26 30.60 -29.51
C ASN A 2 -15.14 29.60 -29.13
N VAL A 3 -14.08 29.48 -29.94
CA VAL A 3 -13.02 28.46 -29.76
C VAL A 3 -12.41 28.55 -28.37
N GLU A 4 -12.22 29.76 -27.86
CA GLU A 4 -11.73 30.03 -26.49
C GLU A 4 -12.66 29.47 -25.40
N PHE A 5 -13.98 29.54 -25.60
CA PHE A 5 -14.97 29.04 -24.65
C PHE A 5 -14.99 27.51 -24.61
N PHE A 6 -14.81 26.87 -25.77
CA PHE A 6 -14.66 25.41 -25.86
C PHE A 6 -13.36 24.93 -25.20
N LEU A 7 -12.25 25.62 -25.44
CA LEU A 7 -10.94 25.30 -24.88
C LEU A 7 -10.96 25.40 -23.34
N ALA A 8 -11.65 26.41 -22.81
CA ALA A 8 -11.83 26.57 -21.36
C ALA A 8 -12.62 25.40 -20.75
N ILE A 9 -13.73 24.99 -21.36
CA ILE A 9 -14.52 23.82 -20.91
C ILE A 9 -13.68 22.54 -20.97
N TYR A 10 -12.86 22.38 -22.01
CA TYR A 10 -12.00 21.22 -22.18
C TYR A 10 -10.92 21.10 -21.11
N VAL A 11 -10.22 22.20 -20.80
CA VAL A 11 -9.23 22.23 -19.71
C VAL A 11 -9.89 21.89 -18.38
N ILE A 12 -11.09 22.38 -18.12
CA ILE A 12 -11.87 22.04 -16.91
C ILE A 12 -12.20 20.54 -16.86
N LEU A 13 -12.62 19.94 -17.98
CA LEU A 13 -12.91 18.50 -18.03
C LEU A 13 -11.66 17.64 -17.80
N ILE A 14 -10.49 18.03 -18.33
CA ILE A 14 -9.21 17.35 -18.05
C ILE A 14 -8.90 17.41 -16.55
N ILE A 15 -8.99 18.60 -15.95
CA ILE A 15 -8.71 18.78 -14.52
C ILE A 15 -9.65 17.93 -13.69
N ILE A 16 -10.95 17.90 -14.02
CA ILE A 16 -11.93 17.05 -13.34
C ILE A 16 -11.60 15.57 -13.49
N ALA A 17 -11.23 15.10 -14.68
CA ALA A 17 -10.88 13.69 -14.92
C ALA A 17 -9.64 13.28 -14.11
N ILE A 18 -8.60 14.11 -14.08
CA ILE A 18 -7.39 13.87 -13.28
C ILE A 18 -7.73 13.85 -11.79
N ILE A 19 -8.53 14.81 -11.30
CA ILE A 19 -8.99 14.84 -9.90
C ILE A 19 -9.80 13.59 -9.57
N LEU A 20 -10.69 13.14 -10.46
CA LEU A 20 -11.52 11.96 -10.27
C LEU A 20 -10.67 10.69 -10.20
N GLU A 21 -9.66 10.54 -11.05
CA GLU A 21 -8.75 9.39 -11.06
C GLU A 21 -7.91 9.34 -9.77
N VAL A 22 -7.34 10.47 -9.35
CA VAL A 22 -6.60 10.60 -8.08
C VAL A 22 -7.53 10.30 -6.90
N TYR A 23 -8.76 10.81 -6.94
CA TYR A 23 -9.77 10.56 -5.92
C TYR A 23 -10.15 9.08 -5.86
N LEU A 24 -10.40 8.42 -6.98
CA LEU A 24 -10.74 6.99 -7.03
C LEU A 24 -9.59 6.11 -6.51
N LEU A 25 -8.36 6.38 -6.94
CA LEU A 25 -7.17 5.65 -6.47
C LEU A 25 -6.92 5.83 -4.96
N ALA A 26 -7.12 7.04 -4.43
CA ALA A 26 -6.97 7.32 -3.01
C ALA A 26 -8.13 6.75 -2.17
N ASN A 27 -9.35 6.82 -2.69
CA ASN A 27 -10.56 6.37 -2.02
C ASN A 27 -10.60 4.84 -1.90
N ASP A 28 -10.12 4.11 -2.92
CA ASP A 28 -10.01 2.65 -2.85
C ASP A 28 -9.10 2.23 -1.70
N LYS A 29 -7.90 2.81 -1.57
CA LYS A 29 -6.98 2.52 -0.46
C LYS A 29 -7.63 2.76 0.90
N TYR A 30 -8.32 3.89 1.06
CA TYR A 30 -9.03 4.22 2.29
C TYR A 30 -10.17 3.22 2.61
N ARG A 31 -10.95 2.87 1.58
CA ARG A 31 -12.06 1.91 1.68
C ARG A 31 -11.57 0.53 2.09
N TYR A 32 -10.49 0.03 1.50
CA TYR A 32 -9.93 -1.28 1.83
C TYR A 32 -9.49 -1.36 3.30
N VAL A 33 -8.83 -0.33 3.83
CA VAL A 33 -8.43 -0.32 5.26
C VAL A 33 -9.63 -0.33 6.18
N ARG A 34 -10.66 0.48 5.89
CA ARG A 34 -11.86 0.53 6.71
C ARG A 34 -12.57 -0.83 6.75
N VAL A 35 -12.66 -1.50 5.60
CA VAL A 35 -13.22 -2.86 5.50
C VAL A 35 -12.35 -3.86 6.27
N SER A 36 -11.02 -3.77 6.16
CA SER A 36 -10.08 -4.59 6.93
C SER A 36 -10.26 -4.45 8.44
N ILE A 37 -10.43 -3.23 8.94
CA ILE A 37 -10.65 -2.98 10.37
C ILE A 37 -11.98 -3.61 10.83
N ASN A 38 -13.04 -3.47 10.04
CA ASN A 38 -14.34 -4.03 10.39
C ASN A 38 -14.31 -5.57 10.40
N HIS A 39 -13.72 -6.22 9.40
CA HIS A 39 -13.58 -7.68 9.40
C HIS A 39 -12.67 -8.16 10.52
N LEU A 40 -11.57 -7.46 10.80
CA LEU A 40 -10.70 -7.80 11.93
C LEU A 40 -11.48 -7.74 13.25
N SER A 41 -12.28 -6.69 13.47
CA SER A 41 -13.20 -6.61 14.61
C SER A 41 -14.13 -7.82 14.67
N THR A 42 -14.75 -8.22 13.56
CA THR A 42 -15.66 -9.38 13.52
C THR A 42 -14.94 -10.69 13.81
N VAL A 43 -13.72 -10.88 13.30
CA VAL A 43 -12.91 -12.08 13.57
C VAL A 43 -12.53 -12.16 15.04
N LEU A 44 -12.09 -11.04 15.64
CA LEU A 44 -11.75 -10.99 17.06
C LEU A 44 -12.96 -11.18 17.97
N GLN A 45 -14.15 -10.71 17.56
CA GLN A 45 -15.40 -10.96 18.29
C GLN A 45 -15.83 -12.43 18.26
N ARG A 46 -15.58 -13.12 17.15
CA ARG A 46 -15.91 -14.56 17.03
C ARG A 46 -14.91 -15.45 17.77
N ASN A 47 -13.67 -14.97 17.93
CA ASN A 47 -12.57 -15.70 18.53
C ASN A 47 -12.04 -14.95 19.76
N GLU A 48 -12.88 -14.82 20.80
CA GLU A 48 -12.53 -14.04 22.01
C GLU A 48 -11.25 -14.56 22.70
N ASN A 49 -10.98 -15.87 22.60
CA ASN A 49 -9.83 -16.57 23.20
C ASN A 49 -8.46 -16.28 22.55
N ILE A 50 -8.37 -15.34 21.61
CA ILE A 50 -7.07 -14.93 21.05
C ILE A 50 -6.37 -14.02 22.06
N ASP A 51 -5.69 -14.65 23.02
CA ASP A 51 -5.01 -13.94 24.13
C ASP A 51 -3.48 -14.06 24.06
N THR A 52 -2.96 -14.83 23.10
CA THR A 52 -1.52 -14.96 22.88
C THR A 52 -1.07 -14.28 21.59
N ILE A 53 0.14 -13.73 21.63
CA ILE A 53 0.79 -13.07 20.50
C ILE A 53 0.87 -14.01 19.28
N ASN A 54 1.20 -15.29 19.50
CA ASN A 54 1.32 -16.27 18.43
C ASN A 54 -0.01 -16.58 17.73
N LEU A 55 -1.10 -16.73 18.51
CA LEU A 55 -2.43 -16.94 17.94
C LEU A 55 -2.88 -15.70 17.17
N MET A 56 -2.64 -14.51 17.71
CA MET A 56 -2.93 -13.25 17.02
C MET A 56 -2.17 -13.13 15.70
N ALA A 57 -0.85 -13.38 15.70
CA ALA A 57 -0.02 -13.34 14.50
C ALA A 57 -0.51 -14.32 13.43
N LYS A 58 -0.90 -15.53 13.83
CA LYS A 58 -1.46 -16.55 12.93
C LYS A 58 -2.76 -16.09 12.29
N GLU A 59 -3.69 -15.55 13.08
CA GLU A 59 -4.98 -15.07 12.57
C GLU A 59 -4.83 -13.81 11.69
N LEU A 60 -3.95 -12.88 12.04
CA LEU A 60 -3.62 -11.73 11.19
C LEU A 60 -3.04 -12.19 9.85
N ASN A 61 -2.16 -13.19 9.85
CA ASN A 61 -1.58 -13.72 8.61
C ASN A 61 -2.58 -14.48 7.75
N ARG A 62 -3.49 -15.23 8.39
CA ARG A 62 -4.61 -15.86 7.70
C ARG A 62 -5.50 -14.81 7.05
N LEU A 63 -5.91 -13.79 7.79
CA LEU A 63 -6.81 -12.74 7.31
C LEU A 63 -6.18 -11.96 6.14
N TYR A 64 -4.90 -11.61 6.23
CA TYR A 64 -4.18 -10.98 5.12
C TYR A 64 -4.16 -11.87 3.87
N THR A 65 -3.90 -13.16 4.03
CA THR A 65 -3.86 -14.12 2.92
C THR A 65 -5.23 -14.27 2.26
N GLU A 66 -6.30 -14.31 3.05
CA GLU A 66 -7.69 -14.34 2.57
C GLU A 66 -8.01 -13.07 1.77
N TYR A 67 -7.62 -11.88 2.26
CA TYR A 67 -7.79 -10.61 1.53
C TYR A 67 -7.07 -10.58 0.19
N VAL A 68 -5.83 -11.05 0.13
CA VAL A 68 -5.05 -11.10 -1.11
C VAL A 68 -5.68 -12.06 -2.12
N ARG A 69 -6.27 -13.18 -1.65
CA ARG A 69 -6.96 -14.15 -2.51
C ARG A 69 -8.29 -13.62 -3.03
N GLU A 70 -9.09 -12.99 -2.18
CA GLU A 70 -10.42 -12.48 -2.56
C GLU A 70 -10.32 -11.21 -3.42
N TYR A 71 -9.35 -10.33 -3.11
CA TYR A 71 -9.16 -9.06 -3.78
C TYR A 71 -7.73 -8.95 -4.33
N ALA A 72 -7.51 -9.36 -5.58
CA ALA A 72 -6.18 -9.27 -6.23
C ALA A 72 -5.59 -7.84 -6.21
N LYS A 73 -6.44 -6.80 -6.28
CA LYS A 73 -6.01 -5.38 -6.17
C LYS A 73 -5.48 -5.02 -4.78
N PHE A 74 -5.81 -5.78 -3.74
CA PHE A 74 -5.36 -5.52 -2.37
C PHE A 74 -3.84 -5.64 -2.25
N LYS A 75 -3.22 -6.63 -2.89
CA LYS A 75 -1.75 -6.79 -2.94
C LYS A 75 -1.05 -5.58 -3.58
N LYS A 76 -1.73 -4.82 -4.45
CA LYS A 76 -1.19 -3.59 -5.05
C LYS A 76 -1.09 -2.44 -4.04
N PHE A 77 -2.04 -2.36 -3.09
CA PHE A 77 -2.04 -1.33 -2.05
C PHE A 77 -1.26 -1.74 -0.80
N TYR A 78 -1.30 -3.03 -0.49
CA TYR A 78 -0.68 -3.65 0.68
C TYR A 78 0.18 -4.84 0.23
N PRO A 79 1.41 -4.58 -0.24
CA PRO A 79 2.27 -5.61 -0.84
C PRO A 79 2.67 -6.71 0.14
N ASN A 80 2.66 -6.41 1.44
CA ASN A 80 2.90 -7.39 2.49
C ASN A 80 2.03 -7.10 3.72
N ILE A 81 1.99 -8.09 4.62
CA ILE A 81 1.22 -8.06 5.86
C ILE A 81 1.65 -6.93 6.81
N ILE A 82 2.95 -6.63 6.91
CA ILE A 82 3.45 -5.60 7.84
C ILE A 82 2.96 -4.23 7.41
N VAL A 83 3.05 -3.89 6.12
CA VAL A 83 2.52 -2.63 5.56
C VAL A 83 1.01 -2.51 5.77
N TRP A 84 0.28 -3.64 5.70
CA TRP A 84 -1.15 -3.66 6.02
C TRP A 84 -1.42 -3.44 7.52
N LEU A 85 -0.66 -4.10 8.40
CA LEU A 85 -0.78 -3.96 9.85
C LEU A 85 -0.42 -2.55 10.31
N ASP A 86 0.62 -1.94 9.77
CA ASP A 86 1.00 -0.56 10.06
C ASP A 86 -0.14 0.41 9.69
N ALA A 87 -0.82 0.16 8.57
CA ALA A 87 -1.99 0.95 8.17
C ALA A 87 -3.19 0.73 9.09
N ILE A 88 -3.40 -0.49 9.59
CA ILE A 88 -4.44 -0.78 10.59
C ILE A 88 -4.10 -0.09 11.92
N ILE A 89 -2.89 -0.30 12.45
CA ILE A 89 -2.44 0.25 13.73
C ILE A 89 -2.52 1.77 13.72
N PHE A 90 -2.04 2.42 12.65
CA PHE A 90 -2.17 3.86 12.48
C PHE A 90 -3.63 4.33 12.59
N ARG A 91 -4.56 3.57 12.04
CA ARG A 91 -5.99 3.88 12.12
C ARG A 91 -6.57 3.58 13.49
N LEU A 92 -6.14 2.49 14.14
CA LEU A 92 -6.50 2.16 15.52
C LEU A 92 -6.17 3.30 16.47
N ASP A 93 -4.98 3.89 16.30
CA ASP A 93 -4.51 4.97 17.15
C ASP A 93 -5.15 6.34 16.82
N THR A 94 -5.78 6.50 15.66
CA THR A 94 -6.27 7.82 15.17
C THR A 94 -7.79 7.95 15.01
N TYR A 95 -8.55 6.85 14.90
CA TYR A 95 -9.99 6.92 14.65
C TYR A 95 -10.82 7.11 15.93
N LYS A 96 -11.79 8.03 15.87
CA LYS A 96 -12.76 8.23 16.97
C LYS A 96 -13.80 7.11 17.13
N LYS A 97 -14.05 6.31 16.09
CA LYS A 97 -15.05 5.23 16.10
C LYS A 97 -14.41 3.92 15.65
N ILE A 98 -13.92 3.17 16.62
CA ILE A 98 -13.39 1.80 16.48
C ILE A 98 -14.14 0.92 17.48
N SER A 99 -14.30 -0.35 17.16
CA SER A 99 -14.87 -1.34 18.08
C SER A 99 -14.01 -1.49 19.33
N GLN A 100 -14.63 -1.53 20.52
CA GLN A 100 -13.92 -1.65 21.79
C GLN A 100 -12.94 -2.83 21.83
N ILE A 101 -13.32 -3.98 21.26
CA ILE A 101 -12.46 -5.18 21.20
C ILE A 101 -11.10 -4.96 20.51
N LEU A 102 -11.05 -4.08 19.51
CA LEU A 102 -9.82 -3.74 18.80
C LEU A 102 -8.94 -2.81 19.65
N ILE A 103 -9.55 -1.96 20.46
CA ILE A 103 -8.86 -1.12 21.43
C ILE A 103 -8.25 -2.02 22.51
N ASP A 104 -9.06 -2.94 23.06
CA ASP A 104 -8.65 -3.85 24.12
C ASP A 104 -7.51 -4.78 23.67
N LYS A 105 -7.58 -5.29 22.44
CA LYS A 105 -6.54 -6.17 21.86
C LYS A 105 -5.44 -5.39 21.09
N SER A 106 -5.43 -4.06 21.13
CA SER A 106 -4.46 -3.22 20.37
C SER A 106 -3.01 -3.55 20.71
N SER A 107 -2.70 -3.76 22.00
CA SER A 107 -1.34 -4.15 22.43
C SER A 107 -0.90 -5.47 21.78
N ILE A 108 -1.75 -6.50 21.84
CA ILE A 108 -1.44 -7.82 21.29
C ILE A 108 -1.30 -7.76 19.76
N ILE A 109 -2.07 -6.89 19.09
CA ILE A 109 -1.95 -6.66 17.64
C ILE A 109 -0.59 -6.02 17.30
N LYS A 110 -0.13 -5.04 18.09
CA LYS A 110 1.18 -4.41 17.93
C LYS A 110 2.30 -5.42 18.17
N ASP A 111 2.21 -6.20 19.24
CA ASP A 111 3.19 -7.25 19.56
C ASP A 111 3.23 -8.36 18.49
N ALA A 112 2.07 -8.74 17.95
CA ALA A 112 1.98 -9.70 16.85
C ALA A 112 2.57 -9.16 15.54
N ARG A 113 2.41 -7.87 15.27
CA ARG A 113 3.06 -7.18 14.14
C ARG A 113 4.58 -7.23 14.27
N ASP A 114 5.13 -6.98 15.47
CA ASP A 114 6.56 -7.02 15.72
C ASP A 114 7.13 -8.45 15.65
N LEU A 115 6.35 -9.45 16.05
CA LEU A 115 6.71 -10.87 15.83
C LEU A 115 6.78 -11.20 14.34
N LEU A 116 5.77 -10.80 13.57
CA LEU A 116 5.71 -11.06 12.12
C LEU A 116 6.82 -10.33 11.35
N GLU A 117 7.25 -9.15 11.81
CA GLU A 117 8.38 -8.42 11.23
C GLU A 117 9.70 -9.20 11.40
N LYS A 118 9.91 -9.83 12.56
CA LYS A 118 11.09 -10.68 12.80
C LYS A 118 11.14 -11.90 11.88
N GLU A 119 9.98 -12.47 11.57
CA GLU A 119 9.87 -13.60 10.64
C GLU A 119 10.03 -13.20 9.16
N ARG A 120 9.84 -11.91 8.84
CA ARG A 120 9.92 -11.37 7.47
C ARG A 120 10.91 -10.21 7.40
N PRO A 121 12.22 -10.50 7.47
CA PRO A 121 13.23 -9.47 7.30
C PRO A 121 13.06 -8.77 5.93
N PHE A 122 13.35 -7.48 5.90
CA PHE A 122 13.33 -6.67 4.67
C PHE A 122 11.95 -6.47 4.02
N TYR A 123 10.84 -6.62 4.77
CA TYR A 123 9.47 -6.45 4.27
C TYR A 123 9.21 -5.13 3.50
N GLN A 124 10.01 -4.09 3.75
CA GLN A 124 9.92 -2.78 3.08
C GLN A 124 10.29 -2.84 1.59
N CYS A 125 10.99 -3.90 1.17
CA CYS A 125 11.41 -4.14 -0.20
C CYS A 125 10.45 -5.08 -0.94
N ASN A 126 10.49 -5.10 -2.27
CA ASN A 126 9.70 -6.06 -3.06
C ASN A 126 10.29 -7.49 -2.98
N GLU A 127 9.55 -8.50 -3.44
CA GLU A 127 9.95 -9.93 -3.32
C GLU A 127 11.37 -10.18 -3.89
N TYR A 128 11.67 -9.66 -5.09
CA TYR A 128 13.00 -9.80 -5.70
C TYR A 128 14.12 -9.12 -4.89
N GLN A 129 13.87 -7.91 -4.40
CA GLN A 129 14.81 -7.19 -3.54
C GLN A 129 15.03 -7.89 -2.20
N GLN A 130 14.00 -8.54 -1.64
CA GLN A 130 14.11 -9.34 -0.41
C GLN A 130 15.01 -10.56 -0.62
N GLU A 131 14.93 -11.24 -1.77
CA GLU A 131 15.83 -12.34 -2.12
C GLU A 131 17.30 -11.88 -2.14
N ILE A 132 17.59 -10.75 -2.78
CA ILE A 132 18.95 -10.17 -2.78
C ILE A 132 19.45 -9.89 -1.37
N LEU A 133 18.62 -9.27 -0.52
CA LEU A 133 18.99 -8.93 0.86
C LEU A 133 19.19 -10.18 1.72
N ASN A 134 18.40 -11.23 1.51
CA ASN A 134 18.58 -12.51 2.16
C ASN A 134 19.90 -13.17 1.75
N ASP A 135 20.27 -13.12 0.47
CA ASP A 135 21.54 -13.66 0.00
C ASP A 135 22.74 -12.89 0.55
N VAL A 136 22.66 -11.56 0.62
CA VAL A 136 23.69 -10.74 1.28
C VAL A 136 23.80 -11.06 2.77
N THR A 137 22.67 -11.34 3.44
CA THR A 137 22.67 -11.72 4.86
C THR A 137 23.42 -13.02 5.11
N LYS A 138 23.37 -13.98 4.17
CA LYS A 138 24.11 -15.25 4.26
C LYS A 138 25.63 -15.08 4.18
N LEU A 139 26.13 -13.94 3.69
CA LEU A 139 27.57 -13.61 3.67
C LEU A 139 28.12 -13.23 5.05
N LYS A 140 27.24 -13.06 6.04
CA LYS A 140 27.60 -12.70 7.42
C LYS A 140 28.35 -13.85 8.10
N ASN A 141 29.56 -13.56 8.55
CA ASN A 141 30.35 -14.38 9.48
C ASN A 141 30.72 -13.55 10.72
N GLY A 142 31.45 -14.15 11.67
CA GLY A 142 31.82 -13.46 12.92
C GLY A 142 32.62 -12.18 12.68
N ASP A 143 33.56 -12.23 11.75
CA ASP A 143 34.55 -11.18 11.51
C ASP A 143 34.01 -10.01 10.68
N ASN A 144 33.06 -10.27 9.78
CA ASN A 144 32.51 -9.26 8.86
C ASN A 144 31.10 -8.77 9.25
N SER A 145 30.61 -9.14 10.44
CA SER A 145 29.22 -8.90 10.85
C SER A 145 28.78 -7.43 10.75
N ILE A 146 29.64 -6.50 11.15
CA ILE A 146 29.41 -5.06 11.06
C ILE A 146 29.42 -4.58 9.60
N VAL A 147 30.35 -5.11 8.79
CA VAL A 147 30.48 -4.75 7.37
C VAL A 147 29.24 -5.18 6.60
N VAL A 148 28.79 -6.42 6.78
CA VAL A 148 27.57 -6.94 6.13
C VAL A 148 26.34 -6.15 6.56
N LYS A 149 26.22 -5.79 7.84
CA LYS A 149 25.13 -4.94 8.32
C LYS A 149 25.13 -3.57 7.61
N ASN A 150 26.29 -2.91 7.53
CA ASN A 150 26.40 -1.60 6.87
C ASN A 150 26.08 -1.68 5.36
N ILE A 151 26.43 -2.79 4.70
CA ILE A 151 26.08 -3.02 3.29
C ILE A 151 24.57 -3.21 3.15
N LEU A 152 23.94 -4.03 4.00
CA LEU A 152 22.49 -4.22 4.01
C LEU A 152 21.76 -2.89 4.18
N ASP A 153 22.15 -2.08 5.17
CA ASP A 153 21.51 -0.78 5.44
C ASP A 153 21.58 0.16 4.22
N ARG A 154 22.72 0.18 3.50
CA ARG A 154 22.88 0.97 2.27
C ARG A 154 22.01 0.44 1.13
N ILE A 155 21.97 -0.87 0.91
CA ILE A 155 21.15 -1.49 -0.13
C ILE A 155 19.67 -1.23 0.13
N ILE A 156 19.21 -1.39 1.38
CA ILE A 156 17.83 -1.12 1.79
C ILE A 156 17.47 0.35 1.49
N THR A 157 18.33 1.29 1.89
CA THR A 157 18.13 2.72 1.63
C THR A 157 17.94 3.00 0.14
N GLU A 158 18.79 2.41 -0.71
CA GLU A 158 18.72 2.57 -2.16
C GLU A 158 17.50 1.90 -2.78
N PHE A 159 17.13 0.71 -2.32
CA PHE A 159 15.93 0.02 -2.79
C PHE A 159 14.66 0.80 -2.44
N ILE A 160 14.58 1.38 -1.25
CA ILE A 160 13.45 2.24 -0.86
C ILE A 160 13.41 3.48 -1.75
N ARG A 161 14.55 4.14 -1.99
CA ARG A 161 14.64 5.30 -2.90
C ARG A 161 14.17 4.93 -4.30
N GLN A 162 14.67 3.83 -4.86
CA GLN A 162 14.30 3.35 -6.18
C GLN A 162 12.80 3.02 -6.27
N ASN A 163 12.23 2.39 -5.25
CA ASN A 163 10.80 2.07 -5.20
C ASN A 163 9.94 3.35 -5.18
N HIS A 164 10.37 4.37 -4.45
CA HIS A 164 9.72 5.68 -4.44
C HIS A 164 9.77 6.33 -5.83
N ASP A 165 10.96 6.39 -6.44
CA ASP A 165 11.14 7.01 -7.76
C ASP A 165 10.36 6.27 -8.86
N ASN A 166 10.37 4.93 -8.84
CA ASN A 166 9.56 4.12 -9.76
C ASN A 166 8.06 4.38 -9.59
N THR A 167 7.58 4.52 -8.36
CA THR A 167 6.18 4.84 -8.09
C THR A 167 5.82 6.21 -8.63
N ARG A 168 6.66 7.22 -8.38
CA ARG A 168 6.48 8.58 -8.92
C ARG A 168 6.46 8.57 -10.44
N ASN A 169 7.43 7.92 -11.07
CA ASN A 169 7.54 7.83 -12.53
C ASN A 169 6.34 7.12 -13.16
N ARG A 170 5.84 6.04 -12.53
CA ARG A 170 4.63 5.35 -12.99
C ARG A 170 3.41 6.27 -12.97
N ILE A 171 3.23 7.04 -11.89
CA ILE A 171 2.12 8.01 -11.78
C ILE A 171 2.25 9.07 -12.88
N LEU A 172 3.43 9.66 -13.06
CA LEU A 172 3.69 10.66 -14.10
C LEU A 172 3.40 10.09 -15.50
N ASN A 173 3.82 8.85 -15.77
CA ASN A 173 3.58 8.18 -17.04
C ASN A 173 2.08 7.93 -17.28
N SER A 174 1.33 7.47 -16.27
CA SER A 174 -0.11 7.30 -16.35
C SER A 174 -0.83 8.63 -16.65
N VAL A 175 -0.44 9.71 -15.97
CA VAL A 175 -0.98 11.05 -16.23
C VAL A 175 -0.67 11.51 -17.67
N SER A 176 0.57 11.30 -18.12
CA SER A 176 0.98 11.66 -19.49
C SER A 176 0.18 10.91 -20.56
N LEU A 177 -0.07 9.61 -20.36
CA LEU A 177 -0.91 8.81 -21.26
C LEU A 177 -2.36 9.32 -21.31
N ILE A 178 -2.95 9.63 -20.15
CA ILE A 178 -4.32 10.18 -20.09
C ILE A 178 -4.39 11.51 -20.85
N ILE A 179 -3.46 12.43 -20.59
CA ILE A 179 -3.38 13.71 -21.31
C ILE A 179 -3.27 13.48 -22.83
N GLY A 180 -2.45 12.52 -23.26
CA GLY A 180 -2.32 12.15 -24.67
C GLY A 180 -3.62 11.65 -25.28
N ILE A 181 -4.31 10.70 -24.62
CA ILE A 181 -5.60 10.16 -25.08
C ILE A 181 -6.65 11.28 -25.16
N THR A 182 -6.73 12.11 -24.12
CA THR A 182 -7.68 13.22 -24.09
C THR A 182 -7.38 14.24 -25.19
N GLY A 183 -6.10 14.52 -25.49
CA GLY A 183 -5.67 15.39 -26.58
C GLY A 183 -6.09 14.89 -27.97
N ILE A 184 -5.92 13.58 -28.22
CA ILE A 184 -6.39 12.94 -29.45
C ILE A 184 -7.91 13.07 -29.57
N LEU A 185 -8.64 12.76 -28.49
CA LEU A 185 -10.11 12.80 -28.48
C LEU A 185 -10.65 14.19 -28.87
N VAL A 186 -10.04 15.26 -28.36
CA VAL A 186 -10.45 16.62 -28.70
C VAL A 186 -10.04 17.06 -30.08
N SER A 187 -8.87 16.62 -30.56
CA SER A 187 -8.48 16.89 -31.94
C SER A 187 -9.50 16.30 -32.92
N VAL A 188 -10.01 15.09 -32.64
CA VAL A 188 -11.07 14.46 -33.42
C VAL A 188 -12.39 15.22 -33.32
N ILE A 189 -12.80 15.64 -32.11
CA ILE A 189 -14.04 16.42 -31.92
C ILE A 189 -13.95 17.75 -32.69
N MET A 190 -12.83 18.48 -32.58
CA MET A 190 -12.63 19.75 -33.28
C MET A 190 -12.65 19.61 -34.79
N ALA A 191 -12.12 18.51 -35.34
CA ALA A 191 -12.20 18.23 -36.77
C ALA A 191 -13.64 17.99 -37.26
N CYS A 192 -14.55 17.61 -36.37
CA CYS A 192 -15.96 17.34 -36.66
C CYS A 192 -16.90 18.52 -36.33
N VAL A 193 -16.41 19.58 -35.68
CA VAL A 193 -17.17 20.82 -35.43
C VAL A 193 -16.93 21.76 -36.62
N PRO A 194 -17.96 22.12 -37.41
CA PRO A 194 -17.81 23.02 -38.56
C PRO A 194 -17.48 24.46 -38.15
#